data_AF-A0A8H5MMV4-F1
#
_entry.id   AF-A0A8H5MMV4-F1
#
_cell.length_a   1.000
_cell.length_b   1.000
_cell.length_c   1.000
_cell.angle_alpha   90.00
_cell.angle_beta   90.00
_cell.angle_gamma   90.00
#
_symmetry.space_group_name_H-M   'P 1'
#
loop_
_entity.id
_entity.type
_entity.pdbx_description
1 polymer ?
#
loop_
_entity_poly.entity_id
_entity_poly.type
_entity_poly.pdbx_seq_one_letter_code
_entity_poly.pdbx_strand_id
1 'polypeptide(L)'
;MATPSLPCANCSTDGISCKNTGKSSCANCRLVVYCSSECQIAHWPIHKIDCKSALNSDTWKPGWILQNRTPAFAPGGQVPPNKSLGGDTWIFGSVPALDVLKLDGNEGESYQGKLSLLFAASGDLRNVVKTIAQLPPSGAQPIDITINDRDLNIVGRNAIILLIALTSDDDKQAVDCIIHMWYSSFIRKSDQVVLEQRIRPLIQAVCDKTKDKPANRILGKTWAVTLAESQRDFLDRVYVFLPPSHRVAKQRFHEDGVLQPFGAGRGEFTVPNPTLFHSPFSWPMEYSCEPLHGWPAKDVEMTQHGPATSDIYGRLFSYLCSVLKDFMSRMANKRISFQLLHLNANDLLDHLRKGSFDRIEVSSISDKFYLGVNMTVAMMAPLLRSSTVNPHATLVTRFMEAIQENMTSDDRVGPRPGSDKHNEMVTLLENYLPEPVLPNTTWDAIIVKYVYATDLVRTYDHIFDKIARKLEFDKFPEFMKVGIKDQHTIIEKWPFRLKLKPGQEGAQEEFDRMMGPGVTGKEFYLEWKRV
;
A
#
# COMPACT_ATOMS: atom_id res chain seq x y z
N MET A 1 20.96 14.27 -7.04
CA MET A 1 20.79 13.05 -7.86
C MET A 1 20.38 13.47 -9.26
N ALA A 2 20.89 12.83 -10.31
CA ALA A 2 20.47 13.12 -11.68
C ALA A 2 18.99 12.74 -11.87
N THR A 3 18.21 13.58 -12.54
CA THR A 3 16.81 13.29 -12.86
C THR A 3 16.73 12.02 -13.72
N PRO A 4 15.85 11.04 -13.40
CA PRO A 4 15.75 9.81 -14.18
C PRO A 4 15.47 10.09 -15.65
N SER A 5 16.27 9.49 -16.54
CA SER A 5 16.05 9.56 -17.98
C SER A 5 14.90 8.63 -18.37
N LEU A 6 13.81 9.20 -18.88
CA LEU A 6 12.65 8.45 -19.35
C LEU A 6 12.79 8.12 -20.83
N PRO A 7 12.40 6.91 -21.28
CA PRO A 7 12.38 6.58 -22.70
C PRO A 7 11.36 7.45 -23.44
N CYS A 8 11.63 7.77 -24.71
CA CYS A 8 10.65 8.40 -25.58
C CYS A 8 9.41 7.50 -25.71
N ALA A 9 8.21 8.04 -25.53
CA ALA A 9 6.97 7.26 -25.59
C ALA A 9 6.67 6.67 -26.98
N ASN A 10 7.33 7.17 -28.03
CA ASN A 10 7.33 6.53 -29.35
C ASN A 10 8.28 5.30 -29.40
N CYS A 11 8.35 4.52 -28.32
CA CYS A 11 9.10 3.27 -28.21
C CYS A 11 8.10 2.10 -28.30
N SER A 12 8.01 1.47 -29.47
CA SER A 12 7.27 0.22 -29.68
C SER A 12 8.26 -0.92 -29.86
N THR A 13 7.89 -2.13 -29.44
CA THR A 13 8.76 -3.32 -29.44
C THR A 13 9.20 -3.79 -30.83
N ASP A 14 8.66 -3.22 -31.90
CA ASP A 14 8.72 -3.77 -33.26
C ASP A 14 9.96 -3.31 -34.07
N GLY A 15 10.97 -2.74 -33.41
CA GLY A 15 12.27 -2.41 -34.02
C GLY A 15 12.30 -1.17 -34.94
N ILE A 16 11.14 -0.62 -35.32
CA ILE A 16 10.99 0.64 -36.10
C ILE A 16 11.00 1.89 -35.19
N SER A 17 10.99 1.69 -33.86
CA SER A 17 10.70 2.74 -32.89
C SER A 17 11.90 3.51 -32.37
N CYS A 18 11.63 4.67 -31.78
CA CYS A 18 12.62 5.52 -31.15
C CYS A 18 13.20 4.88 -29.86
N LYS A 19 14.53 4.87 -29.72
CA LYS A 19 15.26 4.43 -28.50
C LYS A 19 15.86 5.58 -27.70
N ASN A 20 15.57 6.82 -28.11
CA ASN A 20 16.14 7.99 -27.48
C ASN A 20 15.45 8.29 -26.15
N THR A 21 16.17 8.97 -25.26
CA THR A 21 15.62 9.56 -24.05
C THR A 21 14.66 10.70 -24.40
N GLY A 22 13.48 10.69 -23.78
CA GLY A 22 12.52 11.78 -23.87
C GLY A 22 13.02 13.03 -23.14
N LYS A 23 12.83 14.20 -23.78
CA LYS A 23 13.32 15.50 -23.30
C LYS A 23 12.19 16.41 -22.86
N SER A 24 11.04 16.33 -23.53
CA SER A 24 9.90 17.21 -23.30
C SER A 24 8.66 16.37 -23.07
N SER A 25 7.83 16.75 -22.09
CA SER A 25 6.56 16.07 -21.85
C SER A 25 5.45 16.56 -22.77
N CYS A 26 4.41 15.73 -22.92
CA CYS A 26 3.17 16.18 -23.55
C CYS A 26 2.61 17.38 -22.77
N ALA A 27 2.44 18.52 -23.44
CA ALA A 27 2.00 19.76 -22.81
C ALA A 27 0.61 19.66 -22.15
N ASN A 28 -0.26 18.79 -22.65
CA ASN A 28 -1.63 18.64 -22.16
C ASN A 28 -1.71 17.75 -20.90
N CYS A 29 -1.32 16.47 -20.99
CA CYS A 29 -1.51 15.53 -19.89
C CYS A 29 -0.29 15.37 -18.97
N ARG A 30 0.92 15.73 -19.45
CA ARG A 30 2.21 15.54 -18.77
C ARG A 30 2.51 14.10 -18.31
N LEU A 31 1.86 13.10 -18.92
CA LEU A 31 2.04 11.67 -18.61
C LEU A 31 3.19 11.02 -19.38
N VAL A 32 3.51 11.53 -20.57
CA VAL A 32 4.52 10.93 -21.48
C VAL A 32 5.55 11.95 -21.90
N VAL A 33 6.72 11.47 -22.32
CA VAL A 33 7.82 12.30 -22.85
C VAL A 33 8.21 11.90 -24.26
N TYR A 34 8.72 12.87 -25.02
CA TYR A 34 9.19 12.69 -26.39
C TYR A 34 10.60 13.24 -26.55
N CYS A 35 11.40 12.59 -27.39
CA CYS A 35 12.73 13.09 -27.73
C CYS A 35 12.69 14.23 -28.77
N SER A 36 11.62 14.29 -29.56
CA SER A 36 11.40 15.28 -30.62
C SER A 36 9.92 15.41 -30.99
N SER A 37 9.58 16.47 -31.73
CA SER A 37 8.25 16.72 -32.30
C SER A 37 7.78 15.60 -33.23
N GLU A 38 8.68 15.02 -34.01
CA GLU A 38 8.37 13.97 -35.00
C GLU A 38 7.91 12.70 -34.27
N CYS A 39 8.57 12.35 -33.16
CA CYS A 39 8.14 11.23 -32.33
C CYS A 39 6.78 11.47 -31.67
N GLN A 40 6.49 12.71 -31.27
CA GLN A 40 5.17 13.06 -30.75
C GLN A 40 4.10 12.91 -31.83
N ILE A 41 4.34 13.42 -33.05
CA ILE A 41 3.41 13.30 -34.18
C ILE A 41 3.17 11.82 -34.53
N ALA A 42 4.24 11.01 -34.57
CA ALA A 42 4.15 9.58 -34.88
C ALA A 42 3.37 8.79 -33.82
N HIS A 43 3.55 9.11 -32.53
CA HIS A 43 2.85 8.43 -31.43
C HIS A 43 1.43 8.98 -31.18
N TRP A 44 1.11 10.17 -31.67
CA TRP A 44 -0.16 10.85 -31.42
C TRP A 44 -1.43 10.03 -31.74
N PRO A 45 -1.50 9.23 -32.81
CA PRO A 45 -2.68 8.41 -33.09
C PRO A 45 -3.05 7.45 -31.96
N ILE A 46 -2.06 6.98 -31.20
CA ILE A 46 -2.23 6.11 -30.03
C ILE A 46 -2.47 6.98 -28.78
N HIS A 47 -1.55 7.91 -28.50
CA HIS A 47 -1.57 8.70 -27.28
C HIS A 47 -2.80 9.60 -27.11
N LYS A 48 -3.42 10.05 -28.21
CA LYS A 48 -4.58 10.95 -28.16
C LYS A 48 -5.77 10.33 -27.39
N ILE A 49 -5.88 9.00 -27.34
CA ILE A 49 -6.95 8.28 -26.63
C ILE A 49 -6.86 8.57 -25.13
N ASP A 50 -5.66 8.43 -24.56
CA ASP A 50 -5.39 8.72 -23.15
C ASP A 50 -5.39 10.24 -22.88
N CYS A 51 -4.71 11.00 -23.75
CA CYS A 51 -4.50 12.43 -23.59
C CYS A 51 -5.80 13.23 -23.63
N LYS A 52 -6.76 12.82 -24.47
CA LYS A 52 -8.10 13.42 -24.60
C LYS A 52 -9.19 12.59 -23.93
N SER A 53 -8.83 11.62 -23.09
CA SER A 53 -9.80 10.84 -22.32
C SER A 53 -10.65 11.77 -21.47
N ALA A 54 -11.93 11.42 -21.31
CA ALA A 54 -12.82 12.14 -20.39
C ALA A 54 -12.26 12.14 -18.95
N LEU A 55 -11.52 11.10 -18.56
CA LEU A 55 -10.85 11.01 -17.25
C LEU A 55 -9.80 12.12 -17.06
N ASN A 56 -9.20 12.60 -18.15
CA ASN A 56 -8.21 13.68 -18.12
C ASN A 56 -8.84 15.08 -18.06
N SER A 57 -10.14 15.18 -17.76
CA SER A 57 -10.85 16.45 -17.62
C SER A 57 -11.11 16.81 -16.16
N ASP A 58 -10.92 18.07 -15.81
CA ASP A 58 -11.32 18.63 -14.51
C ASP A 58 -12.85 18.60 -14.30
N THR A 59 -13.62 18.61 -15.40
CA THR A 59 -15.09 18.56 -15.37
C THR A 59 -15.66 17.15 -15.54
N TRP A 60 -14.81 16.12 -15.46
CA TRP A 60 -15.24 14.73 -15.50
C TRP A 60 -16.28 14.44 -14.40
N LYS A 61 -17.29 13.65 -14.75
CA LYS A 61 -18.32 13.19 -13.83
C LYS A 61 -18.38 11.67 -13.82
N PRO A 62 -18.58 11.06 -12.64
CA PRO A 62 -18.77 9.62 -12.54
C PRO A 62 -20.03 9.15 -13.27
N GLY A 63 -20.04 7.88 -13.68
CA GLY A 63 -21.08 7.27 -14.50
C GLY A 63 -22.47 7.38 -13.88
N TRP A 64 -22.60 7.19 -12.57
CA TRP A 64 -23.90 7.28 -11.90
C TRP A 64 -24.52 8.68 -11.97
N ILE A 65 -23.70 9.75 -12.04
CA ILE A 65 -24.19 11.12 -12.23
C ILE A 65 -24.63 11.34 -13.67
N LEU A 66 -23.82 10.93 -14.65
CA LEU A 66 -24.16 11.07 -16.07
C LEU A 66 -25.42 10.29 -16.45
N GLN A 67 -25.64 9.16 -15.77
CA GLN A 67 -26.78 8.27 -15.99
C GLN A 67 -27.98 8.60 -15.08
N ASN A 68 -27.86 9.60 -14.20
CA ASN A 68 -28.87 9.99 -13.22
C ASN A 68 -29.44 8.80 -12.43
N ARG A 69 -28.56 7.95 -11.89
CA ARG A 69 -28.93 6.75 -11.14
C ARG A 69 -28.32 6.74 -9.74
N THR A 70 -28.91 5.92 -8.87
CA THR A 70 -28.33 5.62 -7.56
C THR A 70 -27.07 4.77 -7.74
N PRO A 71 -25.93 5.13 -7.12
CA PRO A 71 -24.72 4.32 -7.19
C PRO A 71 -24.87 3.01 -6.41
N ALA A 72 -24.14 1.97 -6.81
CA ALA A 72 -24.15 0.64 -6.20
C ALA A 72 -23.70 0.63 -4.72
N PHE A 73 -22.90 1.62 -4.31
CA PHE A 73 -22.44 1.79 -2.93
C PHE A 73 -23.42 2.56 -2.04
N ALA A 74 -24.58 3.00 -2.55
CA ALA A 74 -25.60 3.66 -1.74
C ALA A 74 -26.18 2.69 -0.70
N PRO A 75 -26.57 3.17 0.51
CA PRO A 75 -27.28 2.37 1.50
C PRO A 75 -28.52 1.70 0.89
N GLY A 76 -28.63 0.38 1.01
CA GLY A 76 -29.71 -0.41 0.41
C GLY A 76 -29.49 -0.85 -1.05
N GLY A 77 -28.36 -0.46 -1.67
CA GLY A 77 -27.94 -1.00 -2.96
C GLY A 77 -27.62 -2.50 -2.87
N GLN A 78 -27.72 -3.20 -4.01
CA GLN A 78 -27.19 -4.56 -4.15
C GLN A 78 -25.66 -4.48 -4.10
N VAL A 79 -25.08 -4.37 -2.90
CA VAL A 79 -23.65 -4.59 -2.70
C VAL A 79 -23.41 -6.04 -3.12
N PRO A 80 -22.63 -6.31 -4.19
CA PRO A 80 -22.24 -7.68 -4.48
C PRO A 80 -21.59 -8.21 -3.21
N PRO A 81 -22.03 -9.36 -2.66
CA PRO A 81 -21.39 -9.88 -1.46
C PRO A 81 -19.88 -9.94 -1.73
N ASN A 82 -19.08 -9.36 -0.82
CA ASN A 82 -17.60 -9.32 -0.86
C ASN A 82 -16.94 -10.68 -1.18
N LYS A 83 -17.71 -11.77 -1.16
CA LYS A 83 -17.27 -13.15 -1.36
C LYS A 83 -17.22 -13.62 -2.81
N SER A 84 -17.78 -12.90 -3.80
CA SER A 84 -17.93 -13.46 -5.16
C SER A 84 -16.90 -13.03 -6.21
N LEU A 85 -16.04 -12.03 -5.93
CA LEU A 85 -15.11 -11.44 -6.91
C LEU A 85 -13.73 -11.12 -6.29
N GLY A 86 -13.09 -12.10 -5.64
CA GLY A 86 -11.83 -11.85 -4.91
C GLY A 86 -12.02 -10.93 -3.70
N GLY A 87 -10.98 -10.73 -2.87
CA GLY A 87 -11.04 -9.81 -1.72
C GLY A 87 -10.71 -10.37 -0.35
N ASP A 88 -10.44 -11.68 -0.21
CA ASP A 88 -9.98 -12.25 1.07
C ASP A 88 -8.44 -12.23 1.22
N THR A 89 -7.71 -11.74 0.21
CA THR A 89 -6.24 -11.80 0.15
C THR A 89 -5.62 -10.41 0.02
N TRP A 90 -4.80 -10.05 1.00
CA TRP A 90 -4.10 -8.75 1.08
C TRP A 90 -2.70 -8.86 0.47
N ILE A 91 -2.62 -8.74 -0.86
CA ILE A 91 -1.35 -8.93 -1.59
C ILE A 91 -0.56 -7.63 -1.76
N PHE A 92 -1.25 -6.49 -1.72
CA PHE A 92 -0.68 -5.14 -1.64
C PHE A 92 -0.94 -4.55 -0.26
N GLY A 93 -0.01 -3.70 0.17
CA GLY A 93 -0.17 -2.97 1.42
C GLY A 93 -1.36 -2.03 1.39
N SER A 94 -2.23 -2.12 2.40
CA SER A 94 -3.36 -1.21 2.59
C SER A 94 -3.00 0.14 3.23
N VAL A 95 -1.75 0.29 3.71
CA VAL A 95 -1.23 1.52 4.34
C VAL A 95 0.23 1.71 3.96
N PRO A 96 0.78 2.94 4.05
CA PRO A 96 2.19 3.20 3.77
C PRO A 96 3.18 2.34 4.56
N ALA A 97 4.25 1.91 3.88
CA ALA A 97 5.36 1.15 4.46
C ALA A 97 5.98 1.84 5.68
N LEU A 98 6.16 1.06 6.73
CA LEU A 98 6.78 1.48 7.99
C LEU A 98 8.20 0.91 8.08
N ASP A 99 9.16 1.74 8.43
CA ASP A 99 10.39 1.26 9.08
C ASP A 99 10.03 0.88 10.51
N VAL A 100 9.98 -0.43 10.76
CA VAL A 100 9.59 -0.99 12.07
C VAL A 100 10.73 -0.92 13.06
N LEU A 101 11.98 -0.82 12.58
CA LEU A 101 13.14 -0.77 13.45
C LEU A 101 13.34 0.64 14.00
N LYS A 102 13.28 1.66 13.13
CA LYS A 102 13.52 3.07 13.47
C LYS A 102 14.81 3.21 14.27
N LEU A 103 15.89 2.68 13.69
CA LEU A 103 17.14 2.44 14.40
C LEU A 103 17.75 3.75 14.92
N ASP A 104 17.75 4.79 14.10
CA ASP A 104 18.26 6.13 14.41
C ASP A 104 17.60 6.74 15.65
N GLY A 105 16.26 6.66 15.73
CA GLY A 105 15.46 7.23 16.82
C GLY A 105 15.32 6.33 18.05
N ASN A 106 15.79 5.09 17.99
CA ASN A 106 15.74 4.13 19.10
C ASN A 106 17.15 3.76 19.58
N GLU A 107 17.70 2.63 19.14
CA GLU A 107 19.00 2.15 19.63
C GLU A 107 20.20 3.01 19.17
N GLY A 108 20.01 3.85 18.14
CA GLY A 108 21.00 4.73 17.55
C GLY A 108 21.74 4.10 16.37
N GLU A 109 22.18 4.92 15.41
CA GLU A 109 22.87 4.44 14.19
C GLU A 109 24.19 3.71 14.48
N SER A 110 24.82 3.99 15.62
CA SER A 110 26.06 3.35 16.05
C SER A 110 25.85 1.98 16.70
N TYR A 111 24.60 1.57 16.94
CA TYR A 111 24.28 0.30 17.59
C TYR A 111 24.79 -0.91 16.77
N GLN A 112 25.59 -1.76 17.40
CA GLN A 112 26.19 -2.96 16.77
C GLN A 112 25.59 -4.28 17.28
N GLY A 113 24.67 -4.22 18.25
CA GLY A 113 24.06 -5.41 18.83
C GLY A 113 23.15 -6.14 17.83
N LYS A 114 22.93 -7.43 18.07
CA LYS A 114 22.01 -8.22 17.25
C LYS A 114 20.56 -7.83 17.54
N LEU A 115 19.82 -7.51 16.48
CA LEU A 115 18.39 -7.19 16.52
C LEU A 115 17.57 -8.29 15.87
N SER A 116 16.39 -8.55 16.43
CA SER A 116 15.47 -9.57 15.94
C SER A 116 14.08 -8.99 15.74
N LEU A 117 13.56 -9.10 14.52
CA LEU A 117 12.27 -8.52 14.10
C LEU A 117 11.29 -9.65 13.75
N LEU A 118 10.03 -9.48 14.15
CA LEU A 118 8.93 -10.37 13.78
C LEU A 118 7.85 -9.59 13.04
N PHE A 119 7.57 -9.97 11.81
CA PHE A 119 6.40 -9.56 11.05
C PHE A 119 5.37 -10.69 11.12
N ALA A 120 4.48 -10.65 12.11
CA ALA A 120 3.66 -11.79 12.52
C ALA A 120 2.49 -12.11 11.57
N ALA A 121 2.06 -11.14 10.77
CA ALA A 121 0.97 -11.25 9.80
C ALA A 121 1.29 -10.41 8.55
N SER A 122 2.37 -10.77 7.87
CA SER A 122 2.97 -10.01 6.78
C SER A 122 2.37 -10.39 5.43
N GLY A 123 1.22 -9.79 5.10
CA GLY A 123 0.54 -9.94 3.80
C GLY A 123 1.42 -9.55 2.58
N ASP A 124 2.39 -8.66 2.81
CA ASP A 124 3.36 -8.23 1.81
C ASP A 124 4.70 -7.84 2.48
N LEU A 125 5.74 -7.56 1.69
CA LEU A 125 7.11 -7.28 2.17
C LEU A 125 7.44 -5.78 2.37
N ARG A 126 6.49 -4.84 2.22
CA ARG A 126 6.80 -3.40 2.16
C ARG A 126 7.45 -2.90 3.44
N ASN A 127 6.99 -3.36 4.60
CA ASN A 127 7.58 -3.00 5.90
C ASN A 127 8.97 -3.60 6.04
N VAL A 128 9.18 -4.86 5.63
CA VAL A 128 10.49 -5.53 5.63
C VAL A 128 11.48 -4.77 4.74
N VAL A 129 11.08 -4.47 3.51
CA VAL A 129 11.90 -3.75 2.53
C VAL A 129 12.21 -2.34 2.99
N LYS A 130 11.21 -1.59 3.48
CA LYS A 130 11.41 -0.24 4.02
C LYS A 130 12.35 -0.23 5.22
N THR A 131 12.14 -1.16 6.16
CA THR A 131 12.99 -1.31 7.36
C THR A 131 14.44 -1.57 6.97
N ILE A 132 14.69 -2.51 6.06
CA ILE A 132 16.06 -2.82 5.63
C ILE A 132 16.67 -1.68 4.82
N ALA A 133 15.92 -1.06 3.91
CA ALA A 133 16.40 0.07 3.10
C ALA A 133 16.79 1.28 3.96
N GLN A 134 16.14 1.49 5.11
CA GLN A 134 16.44 2.58 6.04
C GLN A 134 17.58 2.29 7.01
N LEU A 135 18.17 1.09 6.98
CA LEU A 135 19.37 0.83 7.77
C LEU A 135 20.52 1.76 7.33
N PRO A 136 21.35 2.23 8.28
CA PRO A 136 22.56 2.96 7.93
C PRO A 136 23.46 2.15 6.98
N PRO A 137 24.12 2.78 6.00
CA PRO A 137 25.01 2.07 5.08
C PRO A 137 26.23 1.46 5.80
N SER A 138 26.71 2.13 6.85
CA SER A 138 27.75 1.64 7.75
C SER A 138 27.18 0.79 8.89
N GLY A 139 28.02 0.01 9.55
CA GLY A 139 27.64 -0.85 10.68
C GLY A 139 27.42 -2.31 10.32
N ALA A 140 27.81 -3.20 11.22
CA ALA A 140 27.79 -4.65 11.03
C ALA A 140 26.75 -5.34 11.91
N GLN A 141 25.75 -4.60 12.40
CA GLN A 141 24.72 -5.13 13.29
C GLN A 141 23.98 -6.29 12.61
N PRO A 142 24.02 -7.51 13.18
CA PRO A 142 23.27 -8.63 12.62
C PRO A 142 21.78 -8.43 12.85
N ILE A 143 20.97 -8.72 11.82
CA ILE A 143 19.52 -8.62 11.89
C ILE A 143 18.91 -9.97 11.53
N ASP A 144 18.11 -10.50 12.45
CA ASP A 144 17.28 -11.68 12.18
C ASP A 144 15.85 -11.23 11.95
N ILE A 145 15.26 -11.62 10.82
CA ILE A 145 13.90 -11.26 10.46
C ILE A 145 13.06 -12.52 10.32
N THR A 146 12.04 -12.63 11.15
CA THR A 146 11.00 -13.65 11.03
C THR A 146 9.77 -13.05 10.36
N ILE A 147 9.29 -13.69 9.29
CA ILE A 147 8.13 -13.27 8.52
C ILE A 147 7.12 -14.40 8.56
N ASN A 148 5.89 -14.11 9.00
CA ASN A 148 4.81 -15.09 9.07
C ASN A 148 3.59 -14.60 8.30
N ASP A 149 2.94 -15.52 7.60
CA ASP A 149 1.57 -15.36 7.14
C ASP A 149 0.83 -16.70 7.22
N ARG A 150 -0.50 -16.64 7.35
CA ARG A 150 -1.36 -17.83 7.37
C ARG A 150 -1.65 -18.38 5.98
N ASP A 151 -1.39 -17.59 4.92
CA ASP A 151 -1.59 -17.99 3.53
C ASP A 151 -0.26 -18.42 2.91
N LEU A 152 -0.16 -19.71 2.58
CA LEU A 152 1.03 -20.30 1.95
C LEU A 152 1.44 -19.57 0.67
N ASN A 153 0.48 -19.05 -0.10
CA ASN A 153 0.79 -18.36 -1.33
C ASN A 153 1.47 -17.01 -1.07
N ILE A 154 1.05 -16.30 -0.02
CA ILE A 154 1.72 -15.08 0.44
C ILE A 154 3.13 -15.39 0.92
N VAL A 155 3.29 -16.44 1.73
CA VAL A 155 4.62 -16.89 2.19
C VAL A 155 5.52 -17.24 1.00
N GLY A 156 4.99 -17.98 0.02
CA GLY A 156 5.70 -18.34 -1.20
C GLY A 156 6.11 -17.13 -2.05
N ARG A 157 5.20 -16.17 -2.23
CA ARG A 157 5.47 -14.91 -2.94
C ARG A 157 6.57 -14.10 -2.25
N ASN A 158 6.47 -13.95 -0.93
CA ASN A 158 7.47 -13.24 -0.13
C ASN A 158 8.84 -13.94 -0.24
N ALA A 159 8.86 -15.29 -0.21
CA ALA A 159 10.08 -16.06 -0.42
C ALA A 159 10.69 -15.80 -1.81
N ILE A 160 9.87 -15.83 -2.87
CA ILE A 160 10.33 -15.60 -4.25
C ILE A 160 10.94 -14.21 -4.40
N ILE A 161 10.29 -13.17 -3.88
CA ILE A 161 10.80 -11.78 -3.93
C ILE A 161 12.15 -11.67 -3.21
N LEU A 162 12.28 -12.25 -2.01
CA LEU A 162 13.53 -12.26 -1.27
C LEU A 162 14.63 -13.04 -2.00
N LEU A 163 14.30 -14.19 -2.59
CA LEU A 163 15.25 -14.98 -3.38
C LEU A 163 15.72 -14.25 -4.63
N ILE A 164 14.86 -13.51 -5.33
CA ILE A 164 15.28 -12.66 -6.46
C ILE A 164 16.31 -11.63 -5.98
N ALA A 165 16.06 -10.98 -4.83
CA ALA A 165 16.99 -10.00 -4.27
C ALA A 165 18.32 -10.61 -3.80
N LEU A 166 18.28 -11.84 -3.26
CA LEU A 166 19.45 -12.52 -2.69
C LEU A 166 20.36 -13.19 -3.74
N THR A 167 19.83 -13.48 -4.93
CA THR A 167 20.51 -14.35 -5.92
C THR A 167 20.83 -13.64 -7.21
N SER A 168 20.53 -12.34 -7.33
CA SER A 168 20.82 -11.61 -8.56
C SER A 168 22.21 -11.04 -8.59
N ASP A 169 22.90 -11.29 -9.71
CA ASP A 169 24.17 -10.64 -10.06
C ASP A 169 23.96 -9.30 -10.80
N ASP A 170 22.73 -9.01 -11.22
CA ASP A 170 22.33 -7.74 -11.85
C ASP A 170 21.23 -7.09 -11.00
N ASP A 171 21.63 -6.07 -10.23
CA ASP A 171 20.73 -5.30 -9.37
C ASP A 171 19.61 -4.62 -10.15
N LYS A 172 19.88 -4.13 -11.35
CA LYS A 172 18.88 -3.42 -12.15
C LYS A 172 17.80 -4.40 -12.63
N GLN A 173 18.22 -5.54 -13.16
CA GLN A 173 17.29 -6.60 -13.57
C GLN A 173 16.49 -7.12 -12.36
N ALA A 174 17.14 -7.30 -11.21
CA ALA A 174 16.49 -7.76 -9.98
C ALA A 174 15.41 -6.79 -9.51
N VAL A 175 15.73 -5.50 -9.44
CA VAL A 175 14.80 -4.44 -9.03
C VAL A 175 13.56 -4.44 -9.93
N ASP A 176 13.73 -4.42 -11.25
CA ASP A 176 12.59 -4.46 -12.17
C ASP A 176 11.77 -5.75 -12.00
N CYS A 177 12.45 -6.90 -11.90
CA CYS A 177 11.81 -8.20 -11.71
C CYS A 177 11.00 -8.24 -10.40
N ILE A 178 11.55 -7.72 -9.30
CA ILE A 178 10.85 -7.59 -8.02
C ILE A 178 9.63 -6.68 -8.17
N ILE A 179 9.75 -5.52 -8.80
CA ILE A 179 8.61 -4.60 -8.98
C ILE A 179 7.48 -5.28 -9.76
N HIS A 180 7.79 -5.98 -10.86
CA HIS A 180 6.77 -6.65 -11.65
C HIS A 180 6.19 -7.88 -10.94
N MET A 181 7.02 -8.68 -10.28
CA MET A 181 6.56 -9.80 -9.46
C MET A 181 5.64 -9.33 -8.34
N TRP A 182 5.95 -8.18 -7.75
CA TRP A 182 5.20 -7.62 -6.65
C TRP A 182 3.89 -7.01 -7.14
N TYR A 183 3.90 -6.14 -8.15
CA TYR A 183 2.78 -5.24 -8.44
C TYR A 183 2.14 -5.39 -9.82
N SER A 184 2.70 -6.22 -10.71
CA SER A 184 2.17 -6.39 -12.07
C SER A 184 1.48 -7.73 -12.25
N SER A 185 0.25 -7.70 -12.79
CA SER A 185 -0.55 -8.87 -13.14
C SER A 185 0.10 -9.69 -14.25
N PHE A 186 0.79 -9.06 -15.20
CA PHE A 186 1.64 -9.73 -16.18
C PHE A 186 3.10 -9.35 -15.92
N ILE A 187 4.01 -10.28 -16.19
CA ILE A 187 5.46 -10.11 -16.11
C ILE A 187 6.09 -10.30 -17.50
N ARG A 188 7.35 -9.89 -17.65
CA ARG A 188 8.10 -10.06 -18.89
C ARG A 188 8.54 -11.51 -19.04
N LYS A 189 8.80 -11.95 -20.28
CA LYS A 189 9.44 -13.27 -20.52
C LYS A 189 10.80 -13.39 -19.82
N SER A 190 11.55 -12.29 -19.74
CA SER A 190 12.81 -12.24 -18.98
C SER A 190 12.61 -12.47 -17.49
N ASP A 191 11.53 -11.96 -16.90
CA ASP A 191 11.19 -12.19 -15.48
C ASP A 191 10.84 -13.66 -15.23
N GLN A 192 10.08 -14.28 -16.14
CA GLN A 192 9.79 -15.72 -16.09
C GLN A 192 11.08 -16.57 -16.15
N VAL A 193 12.02 -16.20 -17.01
CA VAL A 193 13.32 -16.88 -17.10
C VAL A 193 14.08 -16.81 -15.76
N VAL A 194 14.05 -15.66 -15.07
CA VAL A 194 14.61 -15.55 -13.71
C VAL A 194 13.94 -16.55 -12.76
N LEU A 195 12.61 -16.64 -12.77
CA LEU A 195 11.90 -17.59 -11.92
C LEU A 195 12.28 -19.05 -12.23
N GLU A 196 12.27 -19.44 -13.50
CA GLU A 196 12.44 -20.84 -13.91
C GLU A 196 13.88 -21.32 -13.77
N GLN A 197 14.85 -20.48 -14.13
CA GLN A 197 16.25 -20.88 -14.20
C GLN A 197 17.00 -20.59 -12.90
N ARG A 198 16.62 -19.54 -12.17
CA ARG A 198 17.33 -19.13 -10.94
C ARG A 198 16.57 -19.53 -9.68
N ILE A 199 15.27 -19.24 -9.60
CA ILE A 199 14.52 -19.39 -8.35
C ILE A 199 14.01 -20.82 -8.15
N ARG A 200 13.40 -21.43 -9.18
CA ARG A 200 12.80 -22.77 -9.10
C ARG A 200 13.78 -23.84 -8.60
N PRO A 201 15.06 -23.90 -9.05
CA PRO A 201 16.00 -24.89 -8.53
C PRO A 201 16.24 -24.77 -7.02
N LEU A 202 16.22 -23.55 -6.47
CA LEU A 202 16.47 -23.30 -5.04
C LEU A 202 15.33 -23.77 -4.13
N ILE A 203 14.11 -23.82 -4.66
CA ILE A 203 12.92 -24.24 -3.93
C ILE A 203 12.42 -25.62 -4.36
N GLN A 204 13.09 -26.30 -5.30
CA GLN A 204 12.63 -27.57 -5.86
C GLN A 204 12.41 -28.64 -4.78
N ALA A 205 13.34 -28.74 -3.81
CA ALA A 205 13.19 -29.67 -2.69
C ALA A 205 11.98 -29.36 -1.79
N VAL A 206 11.57 -28.09 -1.69
CA VAL A 206 10.35 -27.68 -0.99
C VAL A 206 9.13 -28.05 -1.82
N CYS A 207 9.13 -27.75 -3.12
CA CYS A 207 8.07 -28.11 -4.06
C CYS A 207 7.82 -29.63 -4.10
N ASP A 208 8.88 -30.44 -4.13
CA ASP A 208 8.79 -31.90 -4.16
C ASP A 208 8.17 -32.47 -2.88
N LYS A 209 8.37 -31.82 -1.74
CA LYS A 209 7.78 -32.19 -0.45
C LYS A 209 6.32 -31.76 -0.31
N THR A 210 5.86 -30.81 -1.12
CA THR A 210 4.50 -30.25 -1.03
C THR A 210 3.57 -30.69 -2.16
N LYS A 211 4.10 -31.19 -3.28
CA LYS A 211 3.32 -31.56 -4.49
C LYS A 211 2.19 -32.57 -4.26
N ASP A 212 2.34 -33.48 -3.31
CA ASP A 212 1.38 -34.57 -3.04
C ASP A 212 0.33 -34.19 -1.97
N LYS A 213 0.38 -32.94 -1.46
CA LYS A 213 -0.65 -32.41 -0.55
C LYS A 213 -1.86 -31.95 -1.38
N PRO A 214 -3.10 -32.20 -0.94
CA PRO A 214 -4.29 -31.97 -1.76
C PRO A 214 -4.44 -30.49 -2.14
N ALA A 215 -4.37 -30.19 -3.43
CA ALA A 215 -4.75 -28.91 -4.01
C ALA A 215 -6.19 -29.01 -4.51
N ASN A 216 -7.12 -28.34 -3.83
CA ASN A 216 -8.53 -28.44 -4.16
C ASN A 216 -8.87 -27.49 -5.33
N ARG A 217 -9.18 -28.12 -6.48
CA ARG A 217 -9.87 -27.60 -7.69
C ARG A 217 -9.13 -26.66 -8.64
N ILE A 218 -9.32 -26.96 -9.93
CA ILE A 218 -8.99 -26.17 -11.13
C ILE A 218 -10.30 -25.84 -11.85
N LEU A 219 -10.50 -24.58 -12.24
CA LEU A 219 -11.46 -24.15 -13.25
C LEU A 219 -10.85 -22.99 -14.05
N GLY A 220 -10.76 -23.13 -15.37
CA GLY A 220 -10.22 -22.12 -16.26
C GLY A 220 -11.26 -21.10 -16.71
N LYS A 221 -10.93 -19.82 -16.67
CA LYS A 221 -11.59 -18.77 -17.45
C LYS A 221 -10.65 -17.57 -17.66
N THR A 222 -10.83 -16.88 -18.78
CA THR A 222 -10.22 -15.58 -19.09
C THR A 222 -10.90 -14.48 -18.27
N TRP A 223 -10.14 -13.55 -17.70
CA TRP A 223 -10.64 -12.56 -16.74
C TRP A 223 -10.36 -11.12 -17.16
N ALA A 224 -11.42 -10.31 -17.13
CA ALA A 224 -11.42 -8.84 -17.13
C ALA A 224 -11.96 -8.34 -15.79
N VAL A 225 -11.40 -8.82 -14.67
CA VAL A 225 -11.96 -8.61 -13.30
C VAL A 225 -11.64 -7.22 -12.75
N THR A 226 -10.54 -6.59 -13.19
CA THR A 226 -10.14 -5.24 -12.76
C THR A 226 -11.08 -4.14 -13.24
N LEU A 227 -11.92 -4.41 -14.24
CA LEU A 227 -12.90 -3.49 -14.84
C LEU A 227 -14.33 -4.09 -14.87
N ALA A 228 -14.63 -5.01 -13.96
CA ALA A 228 -15.96 -5.60 -13.87
C ALA A 228 -17.04 -4.50 -13.75
N GLU A 229 -18.10 -4.58 -14.56
CA GLU A 229 -19.15 -3.55 -14.61
C GLU A 229 -19.79 -3.30 -13.24
N SER A 230 -19.93 -4.36 -12.42
CA SER A 230 -20.42 -4.28 -11.05
C SER A 230 -19.54 -3.45 -10.11
N GLN A 231 -18.27 -3.23 -10.48
CA GLN A 231 -17.29 -2.46 -9.70
C GLN A 231 -17.11 -1.03 -10.21
N ARG A 232 -17.76 -0.67 -11.32
CA ARG A 232 -17.58 0.62 -11.99
C ARG A 232 -17.89 1.81 -11.09
N ASP A 233 -18.96 1.75 -10.30
CA ASP A 233 -19.31 2.83 -9.37
C ASP A 233 -18.27 3.03 -8.29
N PHE A 234 -17.69 1.95 -7.80
CA PHE A 234 -16.68 2.05 -6.76
C PHE A 234 -15.38 2.64 -7.33
N LEU A 235 -15.00 2.26 -8.55
CA LEU A 235 -13.86 2.85 -9.26
C LEU A 235 -14.10 4.34 -9.59
N ASP A 236 -15.28 4.67 -10.13
CA ASP A 236 -15.68 6.05 -10.41
C ASP A 236 -15.69 6.90 -9.13
N ARG A 237 -16.08 6.32 -7.98
CA ARG A 237 -15.98 6.96 -6.66
C ARG A 237 -14.54 7.27 -6.29
N VAL A 238 -13.60 6.37 -6.54
CA VAL A 238 -12.18 6.65 -6.32
C VAL A 238 -11.71 7.78 -7.24
N TYR A 239 -12.11 7.77 -8.52
CA TYR A 239 -11.71 8.80 -9.48
C TYR A 239 -12.16 10.21 -9.11
N VAL A 240 -13.27 10.37 -8.39
CA VAL A 240 -13.72 11.67 -7.87
C VAL A 240 -12.63 12.36 -7.05
N PHE A 241 -11.80 11.60 -6.33
CA PHE A 241 -10.75 12.11 -5.45
C PHE A 241 -9.40 12.33 -6.13
N LEU A 242 -9.26 11.91 -7.39
CA LEU A 242 -7.97 11.98 -8.09
C LEU A 242 -7.90 13.19 -9.04
N PRO A 243 -6.69 13.78 -9.21
CA PRO A 243 -6.41 14.70 -10.30
C PRO A 243 -6.65 14.06 -11.68
N PRO A 244 -6.93 14.84 -12.74
CA PRO A 244 -7.32 14.29 -14.04
C PRO A 244 -6.29 13.32 -14.63
N SER A 245 -5.02 13.72 -14.71
CA SER A 245 -3.96 12.84 -15.23
C SER A 245 -3.76 11.58 -14.37
N HIS A 246 -3.99 11.66 -13.05
CA HIS A 246 -3.89 10.50 -12.16
C HIS A 246 -5.01 9.49 -12.41
N ARG A 247 -6.22 9.94 -12.76
CA ARG A 247 -7.32 9.04 -13.19
C ARG A 247 -6.93 8.27 -14.44
N VAL A 248 -6.29 8.93 -15.41
CA VAL A 248 -5.82 8.28 -16.64
C VAL A 248 -4.71 7.26 -16.32
N ALA A 249 -3.74 7.62 -15.48
CA ALA A 249 -2.68 6.71 -15.06
C ALA A 249 -3.22 5.49 -14.31
N LYS A 250 -4.18 5.70 -13.39
CA LYS A 250 -4.86 4.63 -12.68
C LYS A 250 -5.68 3.76 -13.62
N GLN A 251 -6.47 4.35 -14.50
CA GLN A 251 -7.23 3.62 -15.53
C GLN A 251 -6.32 2.71 -16.34
N ARG A 252 -5.15 3.22 -16.75
CA ARG A 252 -4.17 2.43 -17.50
C ARG A 252 -3.68 1.21 -16.72
N PHE A 253 -3.34 1.40 -15.44
CA PHE A 253 -2.99 0.28 -14.56
C PHE A 253 -4.15 -0.71 -14.38
N HIS A 254 -5.40 -0.27 -14.32
CA HIS A 254 -6.55 -1.19 -14.25
C HIS A 254 -6.79 -1.95 -15.57
N GLU A 255 -6.45 -1.35 -16.71
CA GLU A 255 -6.62 -1.96 -18.03
C GLU A 255 -5.58 -3.04 -18.33
N ASP A 256 -4.30 -2.76 -18.04
CA ASP A 256 -3.19 -3.68 -18.35
C ASP A 256 -2.59 -4.40 -17.13
N GLY A 257 -2.84 -3.88 -15.92
CA GLY A 257 -2.33 -4.43 -14.68
C GLY A 257 -0.81 -4.41 -14.58
N VAL A 258 -0.11 -3.49 -15.26
CA VAL A 258 1.37 -3.40 -15.26
C VAL A 258 1.84 -2.14 -14.55
N LEU A 259 2.68 -2.30 -13.52
CA LEU A 259 3.34 -1.18 -12.85
C LEU A 259 4.59 -0.77 -13.64
N GLN A 260 4.43 0.21 -14.53
CA GLN A 260 5.48 0.83 -15.35
C GLN A 260 5.15 2.31 -15.58
N PRO A 261 6.14 3.20 -15.84
CA PRO A 261 5.87 4.54 -16.31
C PRO A 261 4.91 4.55 -17.49
N PHE A 262 4.06 5.56 -17.55
CA PHE A 262 2.94 5.63 -18.48
C PHE A 262 3.39 5.55 -19.94
N GLY A 263 4.51 6.21 -20.28
CA GLY A 263 5.08 6.19 -21.62
C GLY A 263 5.90 4.95 -21.97
N ALA A 264 6.11 4.01 -21.05
CA ALA A 264 6.92 2.82 -21.30
C ALA A 264 6.15 1.76 -22.12
N GLY A 265 6.88 1.07 -23.00
CA GLY A 265 6.33 -0.04 -23.77
C GLY A 265 5.86 -1.20 -22.89
N ARG A 266 4.72 -1.80 -23.25
CA ARG A 266 4.09 -2.90 -22.51
C ARG A 266 4.05 -4.24 -23.26
N GLY A 267 4.53 -4.26 -24.50
CA GLY A 267 4.47 -5.44 -25.38
C GLY A 267 5.21 -6.68 -24.86
N GLU A 268 6.14 -6.51 -23.92
CA GLU A 268 6.88 -7.63 -23.31
C GLU A 268 6.11 -8.34 -22.18
N PHE A 269 5.11 -7.70 -21.58
CA PHE A 269 4.34 -8.19 -20.44
C PHE A 269 3.25 -9.16 -20.90
N THR A 270 3.68 -10.38 -21.25
CA THR A 270 2.84 -11.39 -21.90
C THR A 270 2.62 -12.63 -21.05
N VAL A 271 3.30 -12.72 -19.90
CA VAL A 271 3.26 -13.89 -19.03
C VAL A 271 2.44 -13.55 -17.78
N PRO A 272 1.36 -14.27 -17.46
CA PRO A 272 0.62 -14.07 -16.21
C PRO A 272 1.54 -14.24 -15.00
N ASN A 273 1.46 -13.34 -14.02
CA ASN A 273 2.27 -13.38 -12.82
C ASN A 273 1.87 -14.58 -11.93
N PRO A 274 2.74 -15.60 -11.77
CA PRO A 274 2.40 -16.81 -11.04
C PRO A 274 2.28 -16.60 -9.52
N THR A 275 2.70 -15.44 -9.00
CA THR A 275 2.60 -15.09 -7.57
C THR A 275 1.38 -14.24 -7.22
N LEU A 276 0.64 -13.76 -8.24
CA LEU A 276 -0.63 -13.05 -8.05
C LEU A 276 -1.81 -13.95 -8.40
N PHE A 277 -1.66 -14.85 -9.36
CA PHE A 277 -2.73 -15.76 -9.77
C PHE A 277 -2.54 -17.14 -9.14
N HIS A 278 -3.23 -17.39 -8.03
CA HIS A 278 -3.29 -18.71 -7.38
C HIS A 278 -4.59 -19.42 -7.75
N SER A 279 -4.58 -20.76 -7.85
CA SER A 279 -5.79 -21.55 -8.11
C SER A 279 -6.90 -21.17 -7.13
N PRO A 280 -8.09 -20.73 -7.58
CA PRO A 280 -8.69 -20.90 -8.91
C PRO A 280 -8.32 -19.85 -10.01
N PHE A 281 -7.10 -19.35 -10.02
CA PHE A 281 -6.57 -18.31 -10.93
C PHE A 281 -7.48 -17.08 -11.00
N SER A 282 -8.10 -16.74 -9.87
CA SER A 282 -8.90 -15.53 -9.71
C SER A 282 -7.98 -14.35 -9.43
N TRP A 283 -8.33 -13.16 -9.94
CA TRP A 283 -7.77 -11.92 -9.41
C TRP A 283 -8.08 -11.88 -7.90
N PRO A 284 -7.07 -11.93 -7.02
CA PRO A 284 -7.31 -12.17 -5.61
C PRO A 284 -7.64 -10.90 -4.84
N MET A 285 -7.37 -9.74 -5.44
CA MET A 285 -7.48 -8.44 -4.81
C MET A 285 -8.83 -7.77 -5.08
N GLU A 286 -9.28 -6.97 -4.13
CA GLU A 286 -10.43 -6.09 -4.30
C GLU A 286 -10.15 -5.04 -5.40
N TYR A 287 -11.20 -4.54 -6.05
CA TYR A 287 -11.11 -3.50 -7.09
C TYR A 287 -10.42 -2.22 -6.62
N SER A 288 -10.40 -1.96 -5.30
CA SER A 288 -9.79 -0.77 -4.70
C SER A 288 -8.30 -0.97 -4.41
N CYS A 289 -7.78 -2.20 -4.40
CA CYS A 289 -6.39 -2.46 -4.11
C CYS A 289 -5.49 -1.94 -5.23
N GLU A 290 -4.55 -1.07 -4.88
CA GLU A 290 -3.53 -0.60 -5.82
C GLU A 290 -2.15 -0.46 -5.15
N PRO A 291 -1.06 -0.51 -5.92
CA PRO A 291 0.30 -0.42 -5.41
C PRO A 291 0.58 0.86 -4.60
N LEU A 292 -0.07 1.98 -4.95
CA LEU A 292 0.16 3.28 -4.30
C LEU A 292 -0.16 3.27 -2.80
N HIS A 293 -1.16 2.51 -2.36
CA HIS A 293 -1.56 2.45 -0.95
C HIS A 293 -0.45 1.93 -0.03
N GLY A 294 0.44 1.07 -0.56
CA GLY A 294 1.51 0.46 0.21
C GLY A 294 2.68 1.40 0.52
N TRP A 295 2.69 2.62 -0.02
CA TRP A 295 3.84 3.52 0.06
C TRP A 295 3.45 4.95 0.46
N PRO A 296 4.35 5.71 1.11
CA PRO A 296 4.03 7.08 1.54
C PRO A 296 3.73 7.99 0.35
N ALA A 297 2.48 8.46 0.23
CA ALA A 297 2.03 9.28 -0.91
C ALA A 297 2.92 10.51 -1.14
N LYS A 298 3.31 11.20 -0.05
CA LYS A 298 4.22 12.35 -0.10
C LYS A 298 5.58 11.99 -0.70
N ASP A 299 6.18 10.87 -0.28
CA ASP A 299 7.49 10.43 -0.81
C ASP A 299 7.40 10.10 -2.30
N VAL A 300 6.32 9.43 -2.72
CA VAL A 300 6.07 9.08 -4.13
C VAL A 300 5.90 10.36 -4.97
N GLU A 301 5.07 11.31 -4.53
CA GLU A 301 4.87 12.59 -5.24
C GLU A 301 6.16 13.41 -5.37
N MET A 302 6.99 13.43 -4.32
CA MET A 302 8.28 14.13 -4.32
C MET A 302 9.36 13.41 -5.12
N THR A 303 9.16 12.15 -5.49
CA THR A 303 10.13 11.38 -6.26
C THR A 303 10.33 11.99 -7.64
N GLN A 304 11.59 12.27 -7.97
CA GLN A 304 11.97 12.80 -9.28
C GLN A 304 11.65 11.79 -10.38
N HIS A 305 10.90 12.21 -11.39
CA HIS A 305 10.47 11.34 -12.49
C HIS A 305 10.49 12.06 -13.84
N GLY A 306 11.63 12.70 -14.15
CA GLY A 306 11.81 13.36 -15.45
C GLY A 306 10.75 14.44 -15.75
N PRO A 307 10.57 14.76 -17.04
CA PRO A 307 9.57 15.74 -17.47
C PRO A 307 8.10 15.25 -17.36
N ALA A 308 7.85 13.95 -17.13
CA ALA A 308 6.50 13.37 -16.99
C ALA A 308 5.93 13.63 -15.59
N THR A 309 5.70 14.89 -15.26
CA THR A 309 5.39 15.31 -13.89
C THR A 309 4.04 14.82 -13.36
N SER A 310 3.13 14.40 -14.23
CA SER A 310 1.81 13.89 -13.85
C SER A 310 1.70 12.36 -13.88
N ASP A 311 2.79 11.64 -14.17
CA ASP A 311 2.82 10.18 -14.17
C ASP A 311 3.04 9.63 -12.75
N ILE A 312 1.96 9.52 -11.97
CA ILE A 312 2.02 9.04 -10.58
C ILE A 312 2.50 7.58 -10.46
N TYR A 313 2.17 6.74 -11.44
CA TYR A 313 2.61 5.34 -11.46
C TYR A 313 4.09 5.23 -11.86
N GLY A 314 4.58 6.10 -12.75
CA GLY A 314 6.01 6.23 -13.05
C GLY A 314 6.82 6.80 -11.88
N ARG A 315 6.26 7.75 -11.13
CA ARG A 315 6.84 8.22 -9.86
C ARG A 315 6.92 7.09 -8.84
N LEU A 316 5.86 6.30 -8.68
CA LEU A 316 5.87 5.11 -7.82
C LEU A 316 6.94 4.12 -8.28
N PHE A 317 7.01 3.80 -9.58
CA PHE A 317 8.02 2.91 -10.12
C PHE A 317 9.44 3.40 -9.78
N SER A 318 9.71 4.69 -9.96
CA SER A 318 11.02 5.29 -9.65
C SER A 318 11.34 5.28 -8.16
N TYR A 319 10.33 5.52 -7.32
CA TYR A 319 10.45 5.45 -5.87
C TYR A 319 10.81 4.04 -5.43
N LEU A 320 10.09 3.04 -5.95
CA LEU A 320 10.37 1.62 -5.71
C LEU A 320 11.75 1.23 -6.18
N CYS A 321 12.19 1.69 -7.35
CA CYS A 321 13.55 1.44 -7.81
C CYS A 321 14.59 1.98 -6.82
N SER A 322 14.39 3.17 -6.25
CA SER A 322 15.30 3.72 -5.24
C SER A 322 15.29 2.88 -3.97
N VAL A 323 14.11 2.61 -3.42
CA VAL A 323 13.95 1.84 -2.18
C VAL A 323 14.52 0.42 -2.32
N LEU A 324 14.28 -0.25 -3.45
CA LEU A 324 14.78 -1.60 -3.70
C LEU A 324 16.29 -1.63 -3.95
N LYS A 325 16.87 -0.59 -4.55
CA LYS A 325 18.34 -0.45 -4.65
C LYS A 325 18.97 -0.30 -3.27
N ASP A 326 18.38 0.55 -2.41
CA ASP A 326 18.86 0.70 -1.03
C ASP A 326 18.71 -0.61 -0.27
N PHE A 327 17.57 -1.27 -0.38
CA PHE A 327 17.31 -2.60 0.19
C PHE A 327 18.37 -3.63 -0.24
N MET A 328 18.60 -3.80 -1.54
CA MET A 328 19.59 -4.75 -2.06
C MET A 328 21.01 -4.39 -1.63
N SER A 329 21.36 -3.10 -1.66
CA SER A 329 22.65 -2.62 -1.14
C SER A 329 22.84 -3.00 0.34
N ARG A 330 21.82 -2.86 1.18
CA ARG A 330 21.91 -3.26 2.60
C ARG A 330 21.97 -4.77 2.77
N MET A 331 21.21 -5.52 1.98
CA MET A 331 21.26 -6.99 1.96
C MET A 331 22.66 -7.52 1.60
N ALA A 332 23.36 -6.88 0.66
CA ALA A 332 24.71 -7.28 0.26
C ALA A 332 25.79 -6.93 1.31
N ASN A 333 25.60 -5.84 2.06
CA ASN A 333 26.63 -5.30 2.96
C ASN A 333 26.40 -5.61 4.45
N LYS A 334 25.25 -6.21 4.82
CA LYS A 334 24.91 -6.53 6.21
C LYS A 334 24.57 -8.00 6.39
N ARG A 335 24.78 -8.48 7.62
CA ARG A 335 24.37 -9.84 8.01
C ARG A 335 22.88 -9.85 8.34
N ILE A 336 22.05 -10.12 7.33
CA ILE A 336 20.60 -10.25 7.47
C ILE A 336 20.22 -11.72 7.26
N SER A 337 19.44 -12.28 8.19
CA SER A 337 18.89 -13.63 8.08
C SER A 337 17.36 -13.58 8.02
N PHE A 338 16.77 -14.47 7.22
CA PHE A 338 15.32 -14.58 7.07
C PHE A 338 14.84 -15.95 7.51
N GLN A 339 13.77 -15.95 8.30
CA GLN A 339 12.96 -17.12 8.59
C GLN A 339 11.53 -16.86 8.13
N LEU A 340 11.03 -17.67 7.21
CA LEU A 340 9.65 -17.58 6.74
C LEU A 340 8.83 -18.71 7.38
N LEU A 341 7.70 -18.33 7.95
CA LEU A 341 6.75 -19.22 8.63
C LEU A 341 5.41 -19.18 7.92
N HIS A 342 4.74 -20.33 7.89
CA HIS A 342 3.37 -20.49 7.44
C HIS A 342 2.53 -21.02 8.59
N LEU A 343 2.19 -20.13 9.51
CA LEU A 343 1.45 -20.44 10.74
C LEU A 343 0.30 -19.45 10.93
N ASN A 344 -0.74 -19.89 11.64
CA ASN A 344 -1.68 -18.94 12.21
C ASN A 344 -0.93 -18.08 13.24
N ALA A 345 -1.18 -16.77 13.27
CA ALA A 345 -0.53 -15.88 14.23
C ALA A 345 -0.77 -16.31 15.69
N ASN A 346 -1.86 -17.03 15.97
CA ASN A 346 -2.17 -17.60 17.28
C ASN A 346 -1.18 -18.66 17.73
N ASP A 347 -0.59 -19.38 16.80
CA ASP A 347 0.28 -20.53 17.08
C ASP A 347 1.75 -20.08 17.24
N LEU A 348 2.07 -18.82 16.94
CA LEU A 348 3.45 -18.32 16.94
C LEU A 348 4.12 -18.43 18.32
N LEU A 349 3.36 -18.26 19.40
CA LEU A 349 3.90 -18.37 20.76
C LEU A 349 4.43 -19.77 21.08
N ASP A 350 3.85 -20.81 20.48
CA ASP A 350 4.24 -22.21 20.70
C ASP A 350 5.46 -22.62 19.86
N HIS A 351 5.73 -21.89 18.78
CA HIS A 351 6.79 -22.22 17.81
C HIS A 351 8.02 -21.31 17.92
N LEU A 352 7.88 -20.13 18.55
CA LEU A 352 8.94 -19.15 18.68
C LEU A 352 9.46 -19.08 20.11
N ARG A 353 10.76 -18.74 20.23
CA ARG A 353 11.39 -18.57 21.54
C ARG A 353 10.85 -17.32 22.22
N LYS A 354 10.40 -17.45 23.47
CA LYS A 354 9.97 -16.30 24.29
C LYS A 354 11.12 -15.31 24.51
N GLY A 355 10.79 -14.02 24.52
CA GLY A 355 11.75 -12.95 24.75
C GLY A 355 12.87 -12.83 23.71
N SER A 356 12.64 -13.22 22.46
CA SER A 356 13.68 -13.19 21.42
C SER A 356 13.65 -11.94 20.55
N PHE A 357 12.52 -11.22 20.45
CA PHE A 357 12.33 -10.14 19.48
C PHE A 357 12.45 -8.74 20.09
N ASP A 358 13.11 -7.85 19.36
CA ASP A 358 13.24 -6.42 19.65
C ASP A 358 12.10 -5.60 19.03
N ARG A 359 11.52 -6.08 17.92
CA ARG A 359 10.32 -5.48 17.30
C ARG A 359 9.36 -6.57 16.86
N ILE A 360 8.08 -6.35 17.11
CA ILE A 360 7.00 -7.20 16.60
C ILE A 360 5.98 -6.30 15.92
N GLU A 361 5.66 -6.55 14.65
CA GLU A 361 4.60 -5.86 13.91
C GLU A 361 3.57 -6.89 13.46
N VAL A 362 2.29 -6.57 13.63
CA VAL A 362 1.20 -7.56 13.49
C VAL A 362 0.11 -7.14 12.50
N SER A 363 0.35 -6.12 11.67
CA SER A 363 -0.63 -5.56 10.75
C SER A 363 -1.95 -5.26 11.49
N SER A 364 -3.09 -5.55 10.88
CA SER A 364 -4.44 -5.31 11.42
C SER A 364 -5.04 -6.50 12.18
N ILE A 365 -4.27 -7.53 12.57
CA ILE A 365 -4.87 -8.68 13.27
C ILE A 365 -5.46 -8.32 14.64
N SER A 366 -5.13 -7.13 15.16
CA SER A 366 -5.68 -6.59 16.41
C SER A 366 -7.13 -6.09 16.29
N ASP A 367 -7.64 -5.85 15.08
CA ASP A 367 -9.05 -5.54 14.87
C ASP A 367 -9.94 -6.74 15.23
N LYS A 368 -11.18 -6.45 15.66
CA LYS A 368 -12.10 -7.44 16.23
C LYS A 368 -12.47 -8.56 15.28
N PHE A 369 -12.59 -8.27 13.98
CA PHE A 369 -12.94 -9.26 12.95
C PHE A 369 -11.81 -10.27 12.65
N TYR A 370 -10.60 -10.01 13.15
CA TYR A 370 -9.47 -10.93 13.05
C TYR A 370 -9.24 -11.65 14.38
N LEU A 371 -8.15 -11.34 15.06
CA LEU A 371 -7.80 -11.97 16.34
C LEU A 371 -8.29 -11.16 17.53
N GLY A 372 -8.36 -9.85 17.39
CA GLY A 372 -8.66 -8.92 18.47
C GLY A 372 -7.45 -8.67 19.38
N VAL A 373 -7.31 -7.43 19.82
CA VAL A 373 -6.13 -6.95 20.56
C VAL A 373 -5.79 -7.77 21.82
N ASN A 374 -6.78 -8.24 22.59
CA ASN A 374 -6.50 -9.01 23.81
C ASN A 374 -5.69 -10.28 23.49
N MET A 375 -6.11 -11.02 22.48
CA MET A 375 -5.44 -12.25 22.08
C MET A 375 -4.15 -11.95 21.31
N THR A 376 -4.13 -10.92 20.46
CA THR A 376 -2.89 -10.48 19.80
C THR A 376 -1.81 -10.12 20.83
N VAL A 377 -2.13 -9.30 21.82
CA VAL A 377 -1.17 -8.92 22.86
C VAL A 377 -0.77 -10.12 23.71
N ALA A 378 -1.70 -11.00 24.09
CA ALA A 378 -1.39 -12.20 24.87
C ALA A 378 -0.41 -13.14 24.16
N MET A 379 -0.52 -13.30 22.83
CA MET A 379 0.35 -14.17 22.05
C MET A 379 1.71 -13.52 21.73
N MET A 380 1.73 -12.21 21.49
CA MET A 380 2.93 -11.52 20.99
C MET A 380 3.80 -10.93 22.11
N ALA A 381 3.20 -10.42 23.18
CA ALA A 381 3.97 -9.81 24.27
C ALA A 381 4.99 -10.75 24.92
N PRO A 382 4.74 -12.06 25.11
CA PRO A 382 5.75 -12.99 25.64
C PRO A 382 6.95 -13.22 24.70
N LEU A 383 6.79 -12.99 23.40
CA LEU A 383 7.87 -13.10 22.41
C LEU A 383 8.79 -11.86 22.43
N LEU A 384 8.31 -10.74 22.98
CA LEU A 384 9.04 -9.48 23.08
C LEU A 384 10.12 -9.55 24.17
N ARG A 385 11.31 -9.02 23.88
CA ARG A 385 12.39 -8.85 24.85
C ARG A 385 11.93 -7.99 26.03
N SER A 386 12.48 -8.26 27.21
CA SER A 386 12.24 -7.39 28.37
C SER A 386 12.89 -6.04 28.18
N SER A 387 12.33 -5.01 28.80
CA SER A 387 12.87 -3.65 28.82
C SER A 387 14.27 -3.56 29.42
N THR A 388 14.65 -4.53 30.27
CA THR A 388 16.01 -4.67 30.83
C THR A 388 17.05 -5.15 29.81
N VAL A 389 16.63 -5.86 28.75
CA VAL A 389 17.51 -6.36 27.69
C VAL A 389 17.54 -5.37 26.53
N ASN A 390 16.39 -4.86 26.12
CA ASN A 390 16.29 -3.76 25.16
C ASN A 390 15.14 -2.83 25.59
N PRO A 391 15.45 -1.59 26.04
CA PRO A 391 14.43 -0.63 26.47
C PRO A 391 13.53 -0.14 25.31
N HIS A 392 13.97 -0.32 24.06
CA HIS A 392 13.20 0.02 22.86
C HIS A 392 12.36 -1.15 22.33
N ALA A 393 12.39 -2.31 22.99
CA ALA A 393 11.60 -3.46 22.57
C ALA A 393 10.10 -3.10 22.49
N THR A 394 9.54 -3.20 21.28
CA THR A 394 8.19 -2.69 21.00
C THR A 394 7.36 -3.68 20.17
N LEU A 395 6.12 -3.92 20.59
CA LEU A 395 5.07 -4.53 19.79
C LEU A 395 4.19 -3.42 19.17
N VAL A 396 4.02 -3.43 17.85
CA VAL A 396 3.23 -2.44 17.10
C VAL A 396 1.95 -3.10 16.60
N THR A 397 0.81 -2.58 17.04
CA THR A 397 -0.53 -3.02 16.60
C THR A 397 -1.24 -1.92 15.84
N ARG A 398 -1.80 -2.24 14.67
CA ARG A 398 -2.63 -1.33 13.87
C ARG A 398 -4.10 -1.69 14.02
N PHE A 399 -4.95 -0.67 14.00
CA PHE A 399 -6.41 -0.79 13.95
C PHE A 399 -6.94 -0.01 12.75
N MET A 400 -7.61 -0.70 11.83
CA MET A 400 -8.23 -0.08 10.66
C MET A 400 -9.72 0.22 10.89
N GLU A 401 -10.43 -0.69 11.55
CA GLU A 401 -11.90 -0.66 11.62
C GLU A 401 -12.42 -0.31 13.02
N ALA A 402 -11.56 -0.38 14.05
CA ALA A 402 -11.97 -0.23 15.43
C ALA A 402 -12.75 1.06 15.73
N ILE A 403 -12.41 2.20 15.11
CA ILE A 403 -13.16 3.45 15.27
C ILE A 403 -14.56 3.30 14.65
N GLN A 404 -14.63 2.88 13.38
CA GLN A 404 -15.87 2.75 12.62
C GLN A 404 -16.86 1.79 13.31
N GLU A 405 -16.35 0.69 13.88
CA GLU A 405 -17.13 -0.30 14.63
C GLU A 405 -17.73 0.22 15.94
N ASN A 406 -17.10 1.22 16.57
CA ASN A 406 -17.51 1.71 17.89
C ASN A 406 -18.21 3.08 17.85
N MET A 407 -18.34 3.68 16.65
CA MET A 407 -19.15 4.87 16.38
C MET A 407 -20.65 4.58 16.58
N THR A 408 -21.33 5.48 17.28
CA THR A 408 -22.80 5.54 17.34
C THR A 408 -23.38 6.18 16.07
N SER A 409 -24.70 6.14 15.90
CA SER A 409 -25.38 6.88 14.82
C SER A 409 -25.07 8.37 14.88
N ASP A 410 -25.04 8.95 16.08
CA ASP A 410 -24.72 10.37 16.30
C ASP A 410 -23.26 10.67 15.94
N ASP A 411 -22.33 9.77 16.28
CA ASP A 411 -20.93 9.91 15.86
C ASP A 411 -20.78 9.90 14.33
N ARG A 412 -21.61 9.14 13.62
CA ARG A 412 -21.56 9.06 12.15
C ARG A 412 -22.11 10.32 11.48
N VAL A 413 -23.16 10.91 12.04
CA VAL A 413 -23.74 12.17 11.54
C VAL A 413 -22.80 13.35 11.80
N GLY A 414 -22.06 13.32 12.91
CA GLY A 414 -21.17 14.40 13.31
C GLY A 414 -21.89 15.52 14.08
N PRO A 415 -21.28 16.72 14.18
CA PRO A 415 -21.85 17.84 14.92
C PRO A 415 -23.23 18.24 14.40
N ARG A 416 -24.17 18.53 15.33
CA ARG A 416 -25.55 18.91 14.97
C ARG A 416 -25.55 20.17 14.09
N PRO A 417 -26.32 20.20 12.98
CA PRO A 417 -26.46 21.40 12.16
C PRO A 417 -26.81 22.63 12.98
N GLY A 418 -26.11 23.74 12.73
CA GLY A 418 -26.28 25.01 13.45
C GLY A 418 -25.61 25.10 14.83
N SER A 419 -24.94 24.05 15.31
CA SER A 419 -24.09 24.14 16.52
C SER A 419 -22.76 24.82 16.22
N ASP A 420 -22.11 25.40 17.23
CA ASP A 420 -20.79 26.05 17.07
C ASP A 420 -19.76 25.10 16.43
N LYS A 421 -19.70 23.85 16.91
CA LYS A 421 -18.81 22.81 16.35
C LYS A 421 -19.12 22.48 14.89
N HIS A 422 -20.40 22.53 14.49
CA HIS A 422 -20.79 22.33 13.10
C HIS A 422 -20.31 23.50 12.25
N ASN A 423 -20.54 24.73 12.71
CA ASN A 423 -20.13 25.93 11.99
C ASN A 423 -18.60 26.01 11.84
N GLU A 424 -17.84 25.71 12.91
CA GLU A 424 -16.38 25.61 12.86
C GLU A 424 -15.89 24.59 11.82
N MET A 425 -16.52 23.42 11.78
CA MET A 425 -16.19 22.36 10.81
C MET A 425 -16.52 22.79 9.37
N VAL A 426 -17.67 23.43 9.15
CA VAL A 426 -18.06 23.95 7.84
C VAL A 426 -17.06 25.00 7.37
N THR A 427 -16.75 26.00 8.20
CA THR A 427 -15.76 27.04 7.90
C THR A 427 -14.38 26.45 7.63
N LEU A 428 -13.97 25.42 8.38
CA LEU A 428 -12.71 24.71 8.11
C LEU A 428 -12.70 24.07 6.73
N LEU A 429 -13.78 23.41 6.34
CA LEU A 429 -13.91 22.74 5.04
C LEU A 429 -13.99 23.74 3.86
N GLU A 430 -14.63 24.89 4.04
CA GLU A 430 -14.68 25.97 3.04
C GLU A 430 -13.28 26.49 2.66
N ASN A 431 -12.32 26.42 3.59
CA ASN A 431 -10.94 26.81 3.30
C ASN A 431 -10.17 25.77 2.46
N TYR A 432 -10.62 24.52 2.40
CA TYR A 432 -9.99 23.44 1.62
C TYR A 432 -10.75 23.12 0.33
N LEU A 433 -12.07 23.27 0.34
CA LEU A 433 -12.97 22.97 -0.75
C LEU A 433 -13.61 24.29 -1.23
N PRO A 434 -13.17 24.87 -2.36
CA PRO A 434 -13.77 26.10 -2.87
C PRO A 434 -15.26 25.91 -3.20
N GLU A 435 -16.02 27.02 -3.15
CA GLU A 435 -17.49 27.02 -3.15
C GLU A 435 -18.11 26.05 -4.17
N PRO A 436 -18.97 25.13 -3.72
CA PRO A 436 -19.62 24.19 -4.62
C PRO A 436 -20.70 24.87 -5.46
N VAL A 437 -20.77 24.48 -6.74
CA VAL A 437 -22.04 24.55 -7.49
C VAL A 437 -23.09 23.79 -6.68
N LEU A 438 -24.28 24.37 -6.51
CA LEU A 438 -25.36 23.73 -5.76
C LEU A 438 -25.55 22.28 -6.23
N PRO A 439 -25.53 21.29 -5.32
CA PRO A 439 -25.64 19.89 -5.70
C PRO A 439 -27.00 19.64 -6.34
N ASN A 440 -27.00 18.93 -7.48
CA ASN A 440 -28.23 18.66 -8.21
C ASN A 440 -28.95 17.40 -7.69
N THR A 441 -28.24 16.51 -6.98
CA THR A 441 -28.76 15.25 -6.45
C THR A 441 -28.08 14.88 -5.13
N THR A 442 -28.67 13.95 -4.37
CA THR A 442 -28.09 13.42 -3.11
C THR A 442 -26.76 12.68 -3.29
N TRP A 443 -26.45 12.23 -4.52
CA TRP A 443 -25.23 11.48 -4.86
C TRP A 443 -24.29 12.28 -5.76
N ASP A 444 -24.40 13.61 -5.73
CA ASP A 444 -23.47 14.49 -6.41
C ASP A 444 -22.03 14.27 -5.88
N ALA A 445 -21.04 14.33 -6.77
CA ALA A 445 -19.64 14.11 -6.45
C ALA A 445 -19.15 15.12 -5.38
N ILE A 446 -19.73 16.32 -5.37
CA ILE A 446 -19.47 17.33 -4.34
C ILE A 446 -19.89 16.84 -2.96
N ILE A 447 -21.07 16.22 -2.82
CA ILE A 447 -21.54 15.67 -1.55
C ILE A 447 -20.63 14.54 -1.10
N VAL A 448 -20.25 13.64 -2.02
CA VAL A 448 -19.33 12.54 -1.72
C VAL A 448 -17.98 13.05 -1.21
N LYS A 449 -17.41 14.10 -1.84
CA LYS A 449 -16.18 14.76 -1.37
C LYS A 449 -16.37 15.39 0.00
N TYR A 450 -17.46 16.12 0.20
CA TYR A 450 -17.71 16.84 1.45
C TYR A 450 -17.88 15.89 2.64
N VAL A 451 -18.59 14.76 2.46
CA VAL A 451 -18.73 13.73 3.48
C VAL A 451 -17.38 13.12 3.84
N TYR A 452 -16.54 12.80 2.83
CA TYR A 452 -15.20 12.27 3.08
C TYR A 452 -14.29 13.27 3.78
N ALA A 453 -14.30 14.53 3.33
CA ALA A 453 -13.53 15.61 3.93
C ALA A 453 -13.94 15.87 5.38
N THR A 454 -15.24 15.78 5.69
CA THR A 454 -15.77 15.86 7.05
C THR A 454 -15.13 14.80 7.94
N ASP A 455 -15.00 13.57 7.45
CA ASP A 455 -14.36 12.51 8.24
C ASP A 455 -12.87 12.75 8.48
N LEU A 456 -12.16 13.40 7.54
CA LEU A 456 -10.73 13.69 7.65
C LEU A 456 -10.41 14.82 8.65
N VAL A 457 -11.25 15.85 8.72
CA VAL A 457 -11.01 17.02 9.60
C VAL A 457 -11.44 16.79 11.05
N ARG A 458 -12.13 15.69 11.32
CA ARG A 458 -12.64 15.33 12.66
C ARG A 458 -11.60 14.57 13.47
N THR A 459 -11.75 14.65 14.80
CA THR A 459 -11.02 13.79 15.73
C THR A 459 -11.90 12.66 16.25
N TYR A 460 -11.25 11.55 16.62
CA TYR A 460 -11.90 10.33 17.07
C TYR A 460 -11.37 9.85 18.43
N ASP A 461 -10.69 10.73 19.17
CA ASP A 461 -10.09 10.41 20.47
C ASP A 461 -11.14 9.97 21.50
N HIS A 462 -12.34 10.57 21.49
CA HIS A 462 -13.43 10.15 22.38
C HIS A 462 -13.91 8.72 22.12
N ILE A 463 -13.84 8.25 20.88
CA ILE A 463 -14.17 6.86 20.50
C ILE A 463 -13.02 5.95 20.90
N PHE A 464 -11.77 6.36 20.67
CA PHE A 464 -10.62 5.64 21.19
C PHE A 464 -10.71 5.45 22.70
N ASP A 465 -11.05 6.49 23.45
CA ASP A 465 -11.19 6.40 24.91
C ASP A 465 -12.30 5.43 25.33
N LYS A 466 -13.40 5.39 24.58
CA LYS A 466 -14.47 4.40 24.76
C LYS A 466 -13.97 2.97 24.50
N ILE A 467 -13.18 2.77 23.44
CA ILE A 467 -12.56 1.48 23.12
C ILE A 467 -11.59 1.07 24.24
N ALA A 468 -10.71 1.97 24.68
CA ALA A 468 -9.72 1.72 25.73
C ALA A 468 -10.38 1.33 27.06
N ARG A 469 -11.47 2.02 27.45
CA ARG A 469 -12.27 1.64 28.63
C ARG A 469 -12.96 0.29 28.46
N LYS A 470 -13.56 0.03 27.31
CA LYS A 470 -14.28 -1.22 27.02
C LYS A 470 -13.35 -2.43 27.01
N LEU A 471 -12.12 -2.26 26.56
CA LEU A 471 -11.10 -3.31 26.49
C LEU A 471 -10.20 -3.34 27.73
N GLU A 472 -10.44 -2.44 28.69
CA GLU A 472 -9.71 -2.35 29.97
C GLU A 472 -8.18 -2.29 29.79
N PHE A 473 -7.70 -1.44 28.87
CA PHE A 473 -6.26 -1.29 28.60
C PHE A 473 -5.45 -0.89 29.84
N ASP A 474 -6.08 -0.21 30.80
CA ASP A 474 -5.50 0.13 32.10
C ASP A 474 -5.13 -1.11 32.94
N LYS A 475 -5.77 -2.25 32.70
CA LYS A 475 -5.53 -3.51 33.41
C LYS A 475 -4.48 -4.40 32.74
N PHE A 476 -4.07 -4.12 31.51
CA PHE A 476 -3.08 -4.92 30.78
C PHE A 476 -1.72 -5.03 31.51
N PRO A 477 -1.19 -3.95 32.15
CA PRO A 477 0.03 -4.04 32.95
C PRO A 477 -0.04 -5.09 34.06
N GLU A 478 -1.19 -5.20 34.72
CA GLU A 478 -1.39 -6.12 35.84
C GLU A 478 -1.48 -7.58 35.36
N PHE A 479 -2.35 -7.85 34.39
CA PHE A 479 -2.70 -9.22 33.98
C PHE A 479 -1.83 -9.79 32.85
N MET A 480 -1.34 -8.94 31.94
CA MET A 480 -0.56 -9.36 30.77
C MET A 480 0.92 -8.94 30.83
N LYS A 481 1.33 -8.19 31.87
CA LYS A 481 2.70 -7.67 32.03
C LYS A 481 3.18 -6.86 30.81
N VAL A 482 2.26 -6.08 30.27
CA VAL A 482 2.48 -5.24 29.09
C VAL A 482 1.70 -3.93 29.25
N GLY A 483 2.30 -2.81 28.84
CA GLY A 483 1.68 -1.50 28.85
C GLY A 483 1.80 -0.80 27.50
N ILE A 484 0.85 0.09 27.20
CA ILE A 484 0.95 1.00 26.05
C ILE A 484 2.04 2.03 26.37
N LYS A 485 2.88 2.37 25.39
CA LYS A 485 3.88 3.43 25.53
C LYS A 485 3.20 4.80 25.54
N ASP A 486 3.58 5.64 26.50
CA ASP A 486 3.09 7.02 26.57
C ASP A 486 3.51 7.84 25.35
N GLN A 487 4.74 7.60 24.87
CA GLN A 487 5.28 8.18 23.66
C GLN A 487 5.64 7.07 22.67
N HIS A 488 5.06 7.16 21.48
CA HIS A 488 5.41 6.30 20.36
C HIS A 488 6.78 6.68 19.78
N THR A 489 7.58 5.69 19.41
CA THR A 489 8.94 5.89 18.87
C THR A 489 9.16 5.25 17.50
N ILE A 490 8.18 4.51 16.99
CA ILE A 490 8.24 3.86 15.67
C ILE A 490 7.27 4.54 14.71
N ILE A 491 6.00 4.69 15.12
CA ILE A 491 4.95 5.31 14.31
C ILE A 491 4.01 6.12 15.20
N GLU A 492 3.61 7.31 14.76
CA GLU A 492 2.63 8.12 15.49
C GLU A 492 1.32 7.35 15.74
N LYS A 493 0.64 7.64 16.85
CA LYS A 493 -0.66 7.03 17.17
C LYS A 493 -1.69 7.26 16.06
N TRP A 494 -1.69 8.45 15.46
CA TRP A 494 -2.62 8.87 14.41
C TRP A 494 -1.87 9.41 13.19
N PRO A 495 -1.24 8.53 12.39
CA PRO A 495 -0.30 8.95 11.35
C PRO A 495 -0.98 9.58 10.14
N PHE A 496 -2.28 9.31 9.92
CA PHE A 496 -3.03 9.77 8.74
C PHE A 496 -4.03 10.89 9.05
N ARG A 497 -3.90 11.55 10.21
CA ARG A 497 -4.62 12.80 10.49
C ARG A 497 -3.87 13.98 9.88
N LEU A 498 -4.62 14.97 9.39
CA LEU A 498 -4.06 16.23 8.92
C LEU A 498 -3.20 16.87 10.02
N LYS A 499 -1.99 17.27 9.66
CA LYS A 499 -1.03 17.92 10.57
C LYS A 499 -1.05 19.44 10.40
N LEU A 500 -1.30 19.91 9.19
CA LEU A 500 -1.34 21.30 8.82
C LEU A 500 -2.79 21.83 8.81
N LYS A 501 -2.94 23.07 9.23
CA LYS A 501 -4.19 23.85 9.20
C LYS A 501 -4.24 24.70 7.93
N PRO A 502 -5.44 25.11 7.48
CA PRO A 502 -5.54 26.02 6.35
C PRO A 502 -4.70 27.29 6.55
N GLY A 503 -4.10 27.77 5.46
CA GLY A 503 -3.20 28.92 5.47
C GLY A 503 -1.75 28.60 5.85
N GLN A 504 -1.44 27.41 6.34
CA GLN A 504 -0.05 26.95 6.48
C GLN A 504 0.50 26.47 5.13
N GLU A 505 1.80 26.68 4.91
CA GLU A 505 2.48 26.19 3.70
C GLU A 505 2.36 24.66 3.61
N GLY A 506 1.90 24.14 2.47
CA GLY A 506 1.72 22.71 2.25
C GLY A 506 0.38 22.12 2.73
N ALA A 507 -0.50 22.92 3.35
CA ALA A 507 -1.73 22.44 3.96
C ALA A 507 -2.74 21.91 2.94
N GLN A 508 -2.91 22.61 1.81
CA GLN A 508 -3.80 22.16 0.73
C GLN A 508 -3.28 20.85 0.12
N GLU A 509 -1.97 20.75 -0.10
CA GLU A 509 -1.34 19.57 -0.67
C GLU A 509 -1.43 18.36 0.29
N GLU A 510 -1.35 18.59 1.61
CA GLU A 510 -1.60 17.53 2.60
C GLU A 510 -3.06 17.06 2.56
N PHE A 511 -4.00 18.02 2.53
CA PHE A 511 -5.41 17.72 2.44
C PHE A 511 -5.75 16.93 1.17
N ASP A 512 -5.28 17.37 0.01
CA ASP A 512 -5.52 16.71 -1.28
C ASP A 512 -4.95 15.28 -1.30
N ARG A 513 -3.78 15.06 -0.67
CA ARG A 513 -3.21 13.71 -0.49
C ARG A 513 -4.10 12.82 0.38
N MET A 514 -4.60 13.34 1.50
CA MET A 514 -5.45 12.58 2.43
C MET A 514 -6.87 12.35 1.91
N MET A 515 -7.33 13.19 0.98
CA MET A 515 -8.56 12.97 0.21
C MET A 515 -8.44 11.80 -0.77
N GLY A 516 -7.21 11.40 -1.13
CA GLY A 516 -6.95 10.26 -2.01
C GLY A 516 -7.39 8.91 -1.42
N PRO A 517 -7.50 7.86 -2.25
CA PRO A 517 -7.85 6.52 -1.79
C PRO A 517 -6.76 5.91 -0.90
N GLY A 518 -7.17 5.04 0.03
CA GLY A 518 -6.27 4.18 0.82
C GLY A 518 -6.43 4.32 2.33
N VAL A 519 -6.30 5.54 2.88
CA VAL A 519 -6.42 5.82 4.32
C VAL A 519 -7.57 6.79 4.59
N THR A 520 -8.20 6.64 5.75
CA THR A 520 -9.42 7.38 6.11
C THR A 520 -9.21 8.37 7.26
N GLY A 521 -8.03 8.38 7.88
CA GLY A 521 -7.71 9.18 9.06
C GLY A 521 -8.25 8.59 10.37
N LYS A 522 -9.00 7.47 10.29
CA LYS A 522 -9.54 6.74 11.43
C LYS A 522 -8.62 5.62 11.91
N GLU A 523 -7.61 5.27 11.13
CA GLU A 523 -6.64 4.25 11.49
C GLU A 523 -5.73 4.77 12.59
N PHE A 524 -5.49 3.93 13.61
CA PHE A 524 -4.56 4.26 14.67
C PHE A 524 -3.64 3.09 14.99
N TYR A 525 -2.52 3.43 15.61
CA TYR A 525 -1.51 2.48 16.06
C TYR A 525 -1.42 2.55 17.57
N LEU A 526 -1.02 1.44 18.19
CA LEU A 526 -0.57 1.39 19.58
C LEU A 526 0.79 0.69 19.62
N GLU A 527 1.69 1.27 20.39
CA GLU A 527 2.97 0.66 20.70
C GLU A 527 2.96 0.12 22.13
N TRP A 528 3.31 -1.14 22.29
CA TRP A 528 3.28 -1.86 23.56
C TRP A 528 4.70 -2.23 23.99
N LYS A 529 4.96 -2.14 25.30
CA LYS A 529 6.22 -2.56 25.95
C LYS A 529 5.91 -3.49 27.11
N ARG A 530 6.83 -4.40 27.41
CA ARG A 530 6.76 -5.22 28.63
C ARG A 530 7.01 -4.35 29.86
N VAL A 531 6.25 -4.60 30.94
CA VAL A 531 6.32 -3.88 32.21
C VAL A 531 6.58 -4.80 33.39
#